data_AF-A0A7R9LSI1-F1
#
_entry.id   AF-A0A7R9LSI1-F1
#
_cell.length_a   1.000
_cell.length_b   1.000
_cell.length_c   1.000
_cell.angle_alpha   90.00
_cell.angle_beta   90.00
_cell.angle_gamma   90.00
#
_symmetry.space_group_name_H-M   'P 1'
#
loop_
_entity.id
_entity.type
_entity.pdbx_description
1 polymer ?
#
loop_
_entity_poly.entity_id
_entity_poly.type
_entity_poly.pdbx_seq_one_letter_code
_entity_poly.pdbx_strand_id
1 'polypeptide(L)'
;RKLVDENSVSESFVEELNDKYDAILTEAYKNAEKEVKMYNKDWLDSPWSGFFGTRSELKCDPTGAPEEVLKHIGTQFSTPPPGNFKIHPGIKRILKSRLEMIENRSVDWALAEAMAFGSLLKEGIHVRLSGQDVERGTFSHRHHVLHHQTIDKTTYRPLCHLYPDQAPYTVCNSSLSEYAVLGFELGFSMTNPNALVIWEAQFGDFFNTAQCIIDQFISSGQAKWVRQSGLVLLLPHGMEGMGPEHSSARPERFLQLVNSESEQFPQIDEDFTMKQLHDINMIVANCSTPASYFHILRRQIALPFRKPVSSYP
;
A
#
# COMPACT_ATOMS: atom_id res chain seq x y z
N ARG A 1 -39.47 11.91 -30.98
CA ARG A 1 -39.63 12.11 -32.44
C ARG A 1 -39.52 10.79 -33.17
N LYS A 2 -38.35 10.22 -33.49
CA LYS A 2 -38.27 8.91 -34.19
C LYS A 2 -39.22 7.82 -33.66
N LEU A 3 -39.26 7.57 -32.35
CA LEU A 3 -40.15 6.55 -31.74
C LEU A 3 -41.64 6.91 -31.80
N VAL A 4 -41.97 8.20 -31.86
CA VAL A 4 -43.34 8.71 -32.07
C VAL A 4 -43.71 8.60 -33.55
N ASP A 5 -42.80 9.00 -34.45
CA ASP A 5 -42.97 8.97 -35.91
C ASP A 5 -43.17 7.53 -36.42
N GLU A 6 -42.52 6.55 -35.77
CA GLU A 6 -42.66 5.11 -36.02
C GLU A 6 -43.80 4.45 -35.21
N ASN A 7 -44.65 5.24 -34.54
CA ASN A 7 -45.79 4.80 -33.71
C ASN A 7 -45.45 3.78 -32.60
N SER A 8 -44.21 3.78 -32.12
CA SER A 8 -43.78 2.90 -31.01
C SER A 8 -44.16 3.47 -29.63
N VAL A 9 -44.32 4.79 -29.52
CA VAL A 9 -44.84 5.50 -28.34
C VAL A 9 -45.70 6.68 -28.79
N SER A 10 -46.67 7.10 -27.97
CA SER A 10 -47.47 8.30 -28.27
C SER A 10 -46.76 9.59 -27.81
N GLU A 11 -47.13 10.74 -28.39
CA GLU A 11 -46.67 12.05 -27.88
C GLU A 11 -47.09 12.26 -26.42
N SER A 12 -48.34 11.90 -26.08
CA SER A 12 -48.86 11.98 -24.72
C SER A 12 -48.03 11.18 -23.71
N PHE A 13 -47.55 9.99 -24.10
CA PHE A 13 -46.70 9.17 -23.23
C PHE A 13 -45.34 9.83 -22.98
N VAL A 14 -44.78 10.54 -23.97
CA VAL A 14 -43.54 11.29 -23.82
C VAL A 14 -43.74 12.50 -22.91
N GLU A 15 -44.85 13.22 -23.07
CA GLU A 15 -45.22 14.33 -22.18
C GLU A 15 -45.41 13.86 -20.73
N GLU A 16 -46.18 12.79 -20.52
CA GLU A 16 -46.37 12.18 -19.19
C GLU A 16 -45.05 11.72 -18.56
N LEU A 17 -44.11 11.18 -19.35
CA LEU A 17 -42.78 10.80 -18.87
C LEU A 17 -41.95 12.01 -18.43
N ASN A 18 -41.98 13.10 -19.20
CA ASN A 18 -41.29 14.33 -18.85
C ASN A 18 -41.88 14.94 -17.57
N ASP A 19 -43.21 15.06 -17.50
CA ASP A 19 -43.92 15.56 -16.32
C ASP A 19 -43.61 14.73 -15.08
N LYS A 20 -43.56 13.40 -15.23
CA LYS A 20 -43.18 12.49 -14.16
C LYS A 20 -41.72 12.70 -13.72
N TYR A 21 -40.79 12.88 -14.66
CA TYR A 21 -39.38 13.11 -14.32
C TYR A 21 -39.19 14.47 -13.64
N ASP A 22 -39.85 15.52 -14.12
CA ASP A 22 -39.83 16.85 -13.51
C ASP A 22 -40.45 16.84 -12.10
N ALA A 23 -41.51 16.05 -11.89
CA ALA A 23 -42.07 15.83 -10.56
C ALA A 23 -41.05 15.19 -9.61
N ILE A 24 -40.30 14.17 -10.07
CA ILE A 24 -39.23 13.54 -9.29
C ILE A 24 -38.15 14.56 -8.91
N LEU A 25 -37.68 15.38 -9.87
CA LEU A 25 -36.66 16.41 -9.62
C LEU A 25 -37.16 17.48 -8.65
N THR A 26 -38.41 17.93 -8.82
CA THR A 26 -39.05 18.93 -7.95
C THR A 26 -39.23 18.40 -6.53
N GLU A 27 -39.64 17.14 -6.39
CA GLU A 27 -39.77 16.51 -5.08
C GLU A 27 -38.39 16.34 -4.41
N ALA A 28 -37.38 15.89 -5.15
CA ALA A 28 -36.01 15.78 -4.64
C ALA A 28 -35.46 17.14 -4.18
N TYR A 29 -35.69 18.22 -4.93
CA TYR A 29 -35.31 19.58 -4.56
C TYR A 29 -35.98 20.02 -3.25
N LYS A 30 -37.30 19.84 -3.12
CA LYS A 30 -38.05 20.15 -1.89
C LYS A 30 -37.62 19.32 -0.69
N ASN A 31 -37.21 18.07 -0.91
CA ASN A 31 -36.70 17.21 0.15
C ASN A 31 -35.29 17.65 0.58
N ALA A 32 -34.43 18.08 -0.35
CA ALA A 32 -33.11 18.60 -0.04
C ALA A 32 -33.17 19.87 0.84
N GLU A 33 -34.21 20.71 0.72
CA GLU A 33 -34.42 21.86 1.61
C GLU A 33 -34.62 21.46 3.09
N LYS A 34 -35.04 20.21 3.36
CA LYS A 34 -35.23 19.70 4.73
C LYS A 34 -33.94 19.14 5.33
N GLU A 35 -32.93 18.86 4.51
CA GLU A 35 -31.65 18.32 4.94
C GLU A 35 -30.72 19.44 5.42
N VAL A 36 -30.53 19.53 6.73
CA VAL A 36 -29.77 20.62 7.37
C VAL A 36 -28.26 20.31 7.43
N LYS A 37 -27.87 19.05 7.22
CA LYS A 37 -26.49 18.58 7.33
C LYS A 37 -26.17 17.57 6.25
N MET A 38 -24.97 17.70 5.71
CA MET A 38 -24.38 16.74 4.79
C MET A 38 -23.24 16.02 5.50
N TYR A 39 -23.17 14.69 5.37
CA TYR A 39 -22.07 13.90 5.91
C TYR A 39 -21.26 13.30 4.78
N ASN A 40 -19.95 13.57 4.74
CA ASN A 40 -19.05 13.03 3.71
C ASN A 40 -19.05 11.49 3.66
N LYS A 41 -19.40 10.82 4.76
CA LYS A 41 -19.55 9.35 4.83
C LYS A 41 -20.61 8.81 3.87
N ASP A 42 -21.62 9.62 3.53
CA ASP A 42 -22.74 9.22 2.67
C ASP A 42 -22.28 9.03 1.21
N TRP A 43 -21.07 9.50 0.88
CA TRP A 43 -20.43 9.37 -0.43
C TRP A 43 -19.33 8.31 -0.50
N LEU A 44 -19.11 7.55 0.58
CA LEU A 44 -18.07 6.53 0.64
C LEU A 44 -18.62 5.15 0.22
N ASP A 45 -18.37 4.73 -1.03
CA ASP A 45 -18.80 3.43 -1.57
C ASP A 45 -18.28 2.18 -0.82
N SER A 46 -17.28 2.34 0.05
CA SER A 46 -16.76 1.24 0.88
C SER A 46 -16.58 1.76 2.30
N PRO A 47 -17.61 1.67 3.16
CA PRO A 47 -17.46 2.02 4.56
C PRO A 47 -16.58 0.96 5.20
N TRP A 48 -15.42 1.37 5.71
CA TRP A 48 -14.55 0.55 6.56
C TRP A 48 -15.25 0.27 7.90
N SER A 49 -16.28 -0.57 7.82
CA SER A 49 -17.20 -0.86 8.92
C SER A 49 -16.45 -1.54 10.06
N GLY A 50 -16.54 -0.96 11.25
CA GLY A 50 -15.83 -1.44 12.44
C GLY A 50 -14.34 -1.11 12.50
N PHE A 51 -13.77 -0.44 11.49
CA PHE A 51 -12.38 0.02 11.52
C PHE A 51 -12.23 1.28 12.39
N PHE A 52 -13.07 2.27 12.15
CA PHE A 52 -13.12 3.50 12.95
C PHE A 52 -14.05 3.28 14.16
N GLY A 53 -13.55 3.54 15.38
CA GLY A 53 -14.40 3.66 16.58
C GLY A 53 -13.99 2.89 17.84
N THR A 54 -13.04 1.94 17.76
CA THR A 54 -12.57 1.21 18.97
C THR A 54 -11.20 1.65 19.45
N ARG A 55 -10.40 2.29 18.58
CA ARG A 55 -9.01 2.70 18.88
C ARG A 55 -8.95 4.22 19.05
N SER A 56 -8.14 4.67 20.00
CA SER A 56 -7.83 6.09 20.15
C SER A 56 -6.99 6.56 18.96
N GLU A 57 -7.40 7.64 18.31
CA GLU A 57 -6.64 8.27 17.21
C GLU A 57 -5.26 8.80 17.67
N LEU A 58 -5.10 9.00 18.98
CA LEU A 58 -3.88 9.51 19.61
C LEU A 58 -2.93 8.38 20.10
N LYS A 59 -3.23 7.11 19.78
CA LYS A 59 -2.40 5.98 20.21
C LYS A 59 -2.06 5.06 19.02
N CYS A 60 -0.78 4.75 18.86
CA CYS A 60 -0.31 3.68 17.99
C CYS A 60 0.03 2.44 18.82
N ASP A 61 -0.42 1.27 18.39
CA ASP A 61 -0.02 0.02 19.02
C ASP A 61 1.48 -0.27 18.77
N PRO A 62 2.16 -0.97 19.71
CA PRO A 62 3.57 -1.33 19.53
C PRO A 62 3.78 -2.15 18.26
N THR A 63 4.83 -1.82 17.50
CA THR A 63 5.16 -2.47 16.23
C THR A 63 6.21 -3.57 16.35
N GLY A 64 6.69 -3.87 17.57
CA GLY A 64 7.63 -4.97 17.80
C GLY A 64 6.99 -6.34 17.60
N ALA A 65 7.80 -7.34 17.30
CA ALA A 65 7.38 -8.74 17.28
C ALA A 65 8.29 -9.59 18.18
N PRO A 66 7.80 -10.69 18.78
CA PRO A 66 8.62 -11.56 19.62
C PRO A 66 9.81 -12.13 18.85
N GLU A 67 10.97 -12.25 19.49
CA GLU A 67 12.21 -12.72 18.85
C GLU A 67 12.04 -14.11 18.21
N GLU A 68 11.31 -15.01 18.86
CA GLU A 68 11.02 -16.34 18.33
C GLU A 68 10.22 -16.31 17.02
N VAL A 69 9.33 -15.31 16.86
CA VAL A 69 8.60 -15.08 15.60
C VAL A 69 9.56 -14.61 14.52
N LEU A 70 10.46 -13.68 14.84
CA LEU A 70 11.46 -13.15 13.90
C LEU A 70 12.43 -14.23 13.44
N LYS A 71 12.94 -15.05 14.37
CA LYS A 71 13.80 -16.20 14.07
C LYS A 71 13.10 -17.22 13.19
N HIS A 72 11.87 -17.61 13.53
CA HIS A 72 11.08 -18.55 12.71
C HIS A 72 10.93 -18.05 11.27
N ILE A 73 10.52 -16.79 11.09
CA ILE A 73 10.36 -16.19 9.76
C ILE A 73 11.69 -16.16 9.02
N GLY A 74 12.76 -15.67 9.67
CA GLY A 74 14.10 -15.60 9.10
C GLY A 74 14.61 -16.97 8.66
N THR A 75 14.44 -18.01 9.49
CA THR A 75 14.84 -19.38 9.17
C THR A 75 14.02 -19.95 8.01
N GLN A 76 12.68 -19.84 8.02
CA GLN A 76 11.83 -20.35 6.93
C GLN A 76 12.11 -19.64 5.61
N PHE A 77 12.26 -18.32 5.64
CA PHE A 77 12.59 -17.51 4.46
C PHE A 77 13.98 -17.81 3.88
N SER A 78 14.88 -18.30 4.73
CA SER A 78 16.27 -18.64 4.37
C SER A 78 16.47 -20.13 4.13
N THR A 79 15.42 -20.95 4.20
CA THR A 79 15.50 -22.39 3.97
C THR A 79 15.14 -22.71 2.52
N PRO A 80 15.91 -23.57 1.82
CA PRO A 80 15.53 -24.02 0.48
C PRO A 80 14.15 -24.68 0.45
N PRO A 81 13.42 -24.62 -0.68
CA PRO A 81 12.13 -25.29 -0.79
C PRO A 81 12.23 -26.79 -0.51
N PRO A 82 11.20 -27.41 0.09
CA PRO A 82 11.22 -28.82 0.42
C PRO A 82 11.23 -29.70 -0.84
N GLY A 83 11.62 -30.97 -0.67
CA GLY A 83 11.64 -31.95 -1.75
C GLY A 83 12.77 -31.75 -2.76
N ASN A 84 12.58 -32.24 -3.99
CA ASN A 84 13.59 -32.18 -5.05
C ASN A 84 13.53 -30.84 -5.83
N PHE A 85 13.47 -29.71 -5.12
CA PHE A 85 13.41 -28.40 -5.76
C PHE A 85 14.82 -27.88 -6.08
N LYS A 86 15.20 -27.89 -7.36
CA LYS A 86 16.52 -27.41 -7.81
C LYS A 86 16.55 -25.88 -7.90
N ILE A 87 17.05 -25.22 -6.86
CA ILE A 87 17.34 -23.77 -6.89
C ILE A 87 18.71 -23.46 -7.50
N HIS A 88 18.85 -22.24 -8.07
CA HIS A 88 20.11 -21.75 -8.64
C HIS A 88 21.23 -21.71 -7.58
N PRO A 89 22.49 -22.07 -7.91
CA PRO A 89 23.59 -22.06 -6.95
C PRO A 89 23.84 -20.72 -6.26
N GLY A 90 23.62 -19.60 -6.96
CA GLY A 90 23.70 -18.26 -6.37
C GLY A 90 22.68 -18.03 -5.26
N ILE A 91 21.45 -18.55 -5.42
CA ILE A 91 20.39 -18.47 -4.41
C ILE A 91 20.77 -19.29 -3.17
N LYS A 92 21.38 -20.47 -3.35
CA LYS A 92 21.87 -21.27 -2.21
C LYS A 92 22.83 -20.49 -1.32
N ARG A 93 23.70 -19.66 -1.91
CA ARG A 93 24.63 -18.80 -1.17
C ARG A 93 23.90 -17.71 -0.40
N ILE A 94 22.91 -17.07 -1.02
CA ILE A 94 22.08 -16.05 -0.38
C ILE A 94 21.31 -16.63 0.81
N LEU A 95 20.64 -17.77 0.61
CA LEU A 95 19.91 -18.48 1.68
C LEU A 95 20.83 -18.85 2.85
N LYS A 96 22.03 -19.37 2.56
CA LYS A 96 23.03 -19.68 3.58
C LYS A 96 23.49 -18.43 4.34
N SER A 97 23.80 -17.35 3.63
CA SER A 97 24.20 -16.07 4.25
C SER A 97 23.13 -15.53 5.20
N ARG A 98 21.85 -15.61 4.80
CA ARG A 98 20.75 -15.20 5.66
C ARG A 98 20.61 -16.07 6.91
N LEU A 99 20.80 -17.40 6.81
CA LEU A 99 20.84 -18.28 7.98
C LEU A 99 21.96 -17.88 8.94
N GLU A 100 23.17 -17.62 8.42
CA GLU A 100 24.31 -17.14 9.21
C GLU A 100 24.00 -15.79 9.89
N MET A 101 23.28 -14.88 9.23
CA MET A 101 22.82 -13.64 9.84
C MET A 101 21.87 -13.88 11.03
N ILE A 102 20.90 -14.79 10.88
CA ILE A 102 19.97 -15.16 11.97
C ILE A 102 20.73 -15.74 13.17
N GLU A 103 21.68 -16.64 12.93
CA GLU A 103 22.54 -17.22 13.98
C GLU A 103 23.36 -16.15 14.71
N ASN A 104 23.91 -15.20 13.95
CA ASN A 104 24.72 -14.10 14.48
C ASN A 104 23.89 -12.92 15.03
N ARG A 105 22.55 -13.02 15.04
CA ARG A 105 21.63 -11.93 15.43
C ARG A 105 21.86 -10.63 14.64
N SER A 106 22.27 -10.76 13.37
CA SER A 106 22.33 -9.64 12.43
C SER A 106 21.18 -9.76 11.42
N VAL A 107 20.76 -8.63 10.86
CA VAL A 107 19.61 -8.55 9.95
C VAL A 107 19.93 -7.52 8.88
N ASP A 108 19.78 -7.90 7.61
CA ASP A 108 19.86 -7.00 6.46
C ASP A 108 18.46 -6.48 6.06
N TRP A 109 18.39 -5.63 5.03
CA TRP A 109 17.12 -5.03 4.58
C TRP A 109 16.09 -6.07 4.15
N ALA A 110 16.52 -7.11 3.42
CA ALA A 110 15.65 -8.16 2.91
C ALA A 110 15.10 -9.05 4.03
N LEU A 111 15.92 -9.38 5.04
CA LEU A 111 15.45 -10.11 6.22
C LEU A 111 14.48 -9.28 7.06
N ALA A 112 14.76 -7.99 7.27
CA ALA A 112 13.85 -7.10 7.98
C ALA A 112 12.49 -6.97 7.27
N GLU A 113 12.49 -6.88 5.93
CA GLU A 113 11.27 -6.89 5.12
C GLU A 113 10.48 -8.19 5.30
N ALA A 114 11.15 -9.34 5.14
CA ALA A 114 10.54 -10.65 5.31
C ALA A 114 9.97 -10.82 6.73
N MET A 115 10.67 -10.35 7.75
CA MET A 115 10.21 -10.35 9.14
C MET A 115 8.97 -9.45 9.35
N ALA A 116 8.94 -8.27 8.74
CA ALA A 116 7.79 -7.37 8.82
C ALA A 116 6.57 -8.01 8.16
N PHE A 117 6.74 -8.55 6.95
CA PHE A 117 5.65 -9.21 6.22
C PHE A 117 5.19 -10.46 6.94
N GLY A 118 6.11 -11.37 7.31
CA GLY A 118 5.81 -12.62 7.97
C GLY A 118 5.12 -12.45 9.33
N SER A 119 5.47 -11.42 10.10
CA SER A 119 4.82 -11.14 11.38
C SER A 119 3.40 -10.61 11.19
N LEU A 120 3.16 -9.75 10.19
CA LEU A 120 1.81 -9.31 9.82
C LEU A 120 0.96 -10.47 9.30
N LEU A 121 1.52 -11.34 8.47
CA LEU A 121 0.84 -12.54 7.96
C LEU A 121 0.41 -13.45 9.11
N LYS A 122 1.25 -13.62 10.15
CA LYS A 122 0.89 -14.35 11.37
C LYS A 122 -0.24 -13.67 12.15
N GLU A 123 -0.30 -12.35 12.15
CA GLU A 123 -1.34 -11.55 12.78
C GLU A 123 -2.66 -11.51 11.98
N GLY A 124 -2.77 -12.29 10.90
CA GLY A 124 -3.98 -12.34 10.05
C GLY A 124 -4.08 -11.18 9.06
N ILE A 125 -2.99 -10.42 8.86
CA ILE A 125 -2.95 -9.25 7.98
C ILE A 125 -2.45 -9.65 6.58
N HIS A 126 -3.28 -9.41 5.57
CA HIS A 126 -2.89 -9.61 4.16
C HIS A 126 -1.77 -8.64 3.80
N VAL A 127 -0.68 -9.15 3.24
CA VAL A 127 0.39 -8.35 2.65
C VAL A 127 0.39 -8.50 1.12
N ARG A 128 0.35 -7.38 0.41
CA ARG A 128 0.42 -7.29 -1.04
C ARG A 128 1.61 -6.43 -1.47
N LEU A 129 2.50 -6.99 -2.30
CA LEU A 129 3.63 -6.32 -2.92
C LEU A 129 3.50 -6.40 -4.45
N SER A 130 3.54 -5.26 -5.11
CA SER A 130 3.36 -5.13 -6.56
C SER A 130 4.39 -4.17 -7.14
N GLY A 131 4.87 -4.46 -8.34
CA GLY A 131 5.85 -3.64 -9.04
C GLY A 131 6.67 -4.46 -10.03
N GLN A 132 7.56 -3.81 -10.76
CA GLN A 132 8.40 -4.50 -11.75
C GLN A 132 9.47 -5.33 -11.03
N ASP A 133 9.58 -6.61 -11.39
CA ASP A 133 10.57 -7.56 -10.86
C ASP A 133 10.60 -7.73 -9.33
N VAL A 134 9.56 -7.29 -8.60
CA VAL A 134 9.49 -7.32 -7.13
C VAL A 134 9.61 -8.72 -6.54
N GLU A 135 9.28 -9.78 -7.28
CA GLU A 135 9.43 -11.16 -6.83
C GLU A 135 10.90 -11.53 -6.52
N ARG A 136 11.83 -11.02 -7.34
CA ARG A 136 13.28 -11.13 -7.14
C ARG A 136 13.85 -9.92 -6.41
N GLY A 137 13.27 -8.74 -6.66
CA GLY A 137 13.81 -7.42 -6.40
C GLY A 137 14.74 -6.97 -7.52
N THR A 138 14.67 -5.69 -7.89
CA THR A 138 15.53 -5.04 -8.90
C THR A 138 17.00 -5.40 -8.65
N PHE A 139 17.46 -5.18 -7.42
CA PHE A 139 18.84 -5.41 -6.98
C PHE A 139 19.14 -6.87 -6.59
N SER A 140 18.27 -7.82 -6.95
CA SER A 140 18.40 -9.24 -6.59
C SER A 140 18.63 -9.49 -5.10
N HIS A 141 18.01 -8.66 -4.25
CA HIS A 141 18.17 -8.72 -2.80
C HIS A 141 17.04 -9.50 -2.10
N ARG A 142 15.85 -9.57 -2.73
CA ARG A 142 14.61 -9.98 -2.08
C ARG A 142 14.32 -11.48 -2.20
N HIS A 143 14.21 -12.01 -3.41
CA HIS A 143 13.94 -13.44 -3.66
C HIS A 143 12.72 -14.01 -2.90
N HIS A 144 11.58 -13.32 -2.95
CA HIS A 144 10.32 -13.82 -2.40
C HIS A 144 9.71 -14.94 -3.22
N VAL A 145 10.12 -15.07 -4.49
CA VAL A 145 9.77 -16.20 -5.36
C VAL A 145 11.04 -16.88 -5.83
N LEU A 146 11.13 -18.19 -5.57
CA LEU A 146 12.22 -19.06 -6.01
C LEU A 146 11.76 -19.87 -7.21
N HIS A 147 12.58 -19.93 -8.27
CA HIS A 147 12.27 -20.67 -9.49
C HIS A 147 13.05 -21.98 -9.58
N HIS A 148 12.36 -23.05 -9.99
CA HIS A 148 12.98 -24.33 -10.26
C HIS A 148 13.85 -24.26 -11.52
N GLN A 149 15.13 -24.62 -11.42
CA GLN A 149 16.10 -24.43 -12.50
C GLN A 149 15.86 -25.32 -13.72
N THR A 150 15.21 -26.47 -13.54
CA THR A 150 15.03 -27.46 -14.63
C THR A 150 13.56 -27.73 -14.97
N ILE A 151 12.61 -27.03 -14.34
CA ILE A 151 11.17 -27.24 -14.58
C ILE A 151 10.55 -25.85 -14.73
N ASP A 152 10.05 -25.56 -15.92
CA ASP A 152 9.49 -24.25 -16.24
C ASP A 152 8.26 -23.94 -15.36
N LYS A 153 8.06 -22.65 -15.08
CA LYS A 153 6.94 -22.08 -14.28
C LYS A 153 6.73 -22.68 -12.90
N THR A 154 7.65 -23.51 -12.41
CA THR A 154 7.59 -24.10 -11.08
C THR A 154 8.26 -23.16 -10.10
N THR A 155 7.47 -22.57 -9.22
CA THR A 155 7.93 -21.59 -8.24
C THR A 155 7.63 -22.03 -6.81
N TYR A 156 8.38 -21.48 -5.87
CA TYR A 156 8.14 -21.60 -4.44
C TYR A 156 8.21 -20.24 -3.78
N ARG A 157 7.26 -19.93 -2.90
CA ARG A 157 7.13 -18.64 -2.22
C ARG A 157 7.26 -18.85 -0.71
N PRO A 158 8.44 -18.70 -0.11
CA PRO A 158 8.65 -19.04 1.30
C PRO A 158 7.69 -18.33 2.25
N LEU A 159 7.37 -17.06 1.98
CA LEU A 159 6.46 -16.26 2.79
C LEU A 159 5.00 -16.73 2.72
N CYS A 160 4.61 -17.59 1.77
CA CYS A 160 3.29 -18.21 1.72
C CYS A 160 3.18 -19.50 2.57
N HIS A 161 4.29 -19.94 3.18
CA HIS A 161 4.40 -21.22 3.89
C HIS A 161 5.06 -21.09 5.27
N LEU A 162 4.89 -19.94 5.93
CA LEU A 162 5.41 -19.67 7.26
C LEU A 162 4.59 -20.36 8.36
N TYR A 163 3.26 -20.33 8.23
CA TYR A 163 2.33 -20.90 9.21
C TYR A 163 1.11 -21.54 8.51
N PRO A 164 0.45 -22.55 9.10
CA PRO A 164 -0.75 -23.15 8.51
C PRO A 164 -1.95 -22.20 8.40
N ASP A 165 -2.05 -21.23 9.30
CA ASP A 165 -3.18 -20.31 9.50
C ASP A 165 -2.85 -18.84 9.17
N GLN A 166 -1.70 -18.60 8.52
CA GLN A 166 -1.31 -17.24 8.13
C GLN A 166 -2.30 -16.60 7.14
N ALA A 167 -2.33 -15.27 7.15
CA ALA A 167 -3.01 -14.51 6.12
C ALA A 167 -2.36 -14.73 4.73
N PRO A 168 -3.09 -14.40 3.65
CA PRO A 168 -2.55 -14.44 2.30
C PRO A 168 -1.34 -13.50 2.15
N TYR A 169 -0.31 -13.98 1.46
CA TYR A 169 0.75 -13.14 0.91
C TYR A 169 0.61 -13.09 -0.61
N THR A 170 0.59 -11.88 -1.18
CA THR A 170 0.51 -11.67 -2.62
C THR A 170 1.71 -10.86 -3.09
N VAL A 171 2.57 -11.48 -3.88
CA VAL A 171 3.66 -10.81 -4.60
C VAL A 171 3.39 -10.93 -6.09
N CYS A 172 3.48 -9.82 -6.81
CA CYS A 172 3.17 -9.77 -8.23
C CYS A 172 4.20 -8.93 -8.98
N ASN A 173 4.94 -9.56 -9.90
CA ASN A 173 5.61 -8.82 -10.95
C ASN A 173 4.55 -8.14 -11.84
N SER A 174 4.57 -6.81 -11.90
CA SER A 174 3.64 -6.03 -12.70
C SER A 174 4.06 -6.00 -14.17
N SER A 175 3.16 -5.52 -15.03
CA SER A 175 3.55 -5.04 -16.35
C SER A 175 4.47 -3.82 -16.22
N LEU A 176 5.14 -3.47 -17.31
CA LEU A 176 6.02 -2.29 -17.40
C LEU A 176 5.15 -1.02 -17.53
N SER A 177 4.44 -0.68 -16.45
CA SER A 177 3.55 0.48 -16.35
C SER A 177 3.45 0.93 -14.90
N GLU A 178 3.85 2.15 -14.59
CA GLU A 178 3.71 2.68 -13.23
C GLU A 178 2.34 3.32 -13.04
N TYR A 179 1.84 4.09 -14.01
CA TYR A 179 0.56 4.80 -13.89
C TYR A 179 -0.60 3.85 -13.57
N ALA A 180 -0.80 2.83 -14.40
CA ALA A 180 -1.93 1.92 -14.26
C ALA A 180 -1.78 1.04 -13.01
N VAL A 181 -0.57 0.55 -12.74
CA VAL A 181 -0.29 -0.34 -11.61
C VAL A 181 -0.41 0.43 -10.29
N LEU A 182 0.17 1.62 -10.16
CA LEU A 182 0.03 2.42 -8.95
C LEU A 182 -1.44 2.81 -8.70
N GLY A 183 -2.19 3.15 -9.75
CA GLY A 183 -3.63 3.40 -9.65
C GLY A 183 -4.41 2.16 -9.19
N PHE A 184 -4.03 0.97 -9.66
CA PHE A 184 -4.62 -0.29 -9.21
C PHE A 184 -4.33 -0.56 -7.73
N GLU A 185 -3.07 -0.41 -7.29
CA GLU A 185 -2.68 -0.63 -5.89
C GLU A 185 -3.34 0.39 -4.94
N LEU A 186 -3.51 1.64 -5.39
CA LEU A 186 -4.31 2.63 -4.68
C LEU A 186 -5.75 2.15 -4.47
N GLY A 187 -6.42 1.67 -5.52
CA GLY A 187 -7.77 1.11 -5.43
C GLY A 187 -7.87 -0.06 -4.43
N PHE A 188 -6.87 -0.95 -4.46
CA PHE A 188 -6.77 -2.05 -3.50
C PHE A 188 -6.64 -1.54 -2.06
N SER A 189 -5.76 -0.57 -1.81
CA SER A 189 -5.50 0.01 -0.49
C SER A 189 -6.71 0.74 0.11
N MET A 190 -7.56 1.34 -0.72
CA MET A 190 -8.79 2.01 -0.27
C MET A 190 -9.91 1.01 0.05
N THR A 191 -9.83 -0.22 -0.47
CA THR A 191 -10.89 -1.23 -0.28
C THR A 191 -10.72 -1.99 1.03
N ASN A 192 -9.49 -2.38 1.38
CA ASN A 192 -9.21 -3.13 2.61
C ASN A 192 -8.25 -2.36 3.52
N PRO A 193 -8.72 -1.73 4.62
CA PRO A 193 -7.85 -1.02 5.55
C PRO A 193 -6.97 -1.95 6.37
N ASN A 194 -7.29 -3.25 6.43
CA ASN A 194 -6.56 -4.21 7.22
C ASN A 194 -5.48 -4.94 6.42
N ALA A 195 -5.17 -4.50 5.20
CA ALA A 195 -4.09 -5.04 4.38
C ALA A 195 -2.90 -4.08 4.31
N LEU A 196 -1.68 -4.62 4.30
CA LEU A 196 -0.48 -3.87 3.94
C LEU A 196 -0.33 -3.94 2.42
N VAL A 197 -0.55 -2.82 1.75
CA VAL A 197 -0.46 -2.71 0.28
C VAL A 197 0.77 -1.89 -0.08
N ILE A 198 1.62 -2.45 -0.92
CA ILE A 198 2.92 -1.89 -1.26
C ILE A 198 3.08 -1.89 -2.79
N TRP A 199 3.45 -0.73 -3.31
CA TRP A 199 3.93 -0.57 -4.67
C TRP A 199 5.42 -0.21 -4.66
N GLU A 200 6.23 -0.91 -5.44
CA GLU A 200 7.66 -0.63 -5.58
C GLU A 200 7.98 -0.19 -7.01
N ALA A 201 8.64 0.96 -7.13
CA ALA A 201 9.25 1.41 -8.37
C ALA A 201 10.56 0.63 -8.61
N GLN A 202 10.90 0.34 -9.87
CA GLN A 202 12.15 -0.36 -10.16
C GLN A 202 13.37 0.46 -9.70
N PHE A 203 13.36 1.76 -10.01
CA PHE A 203 14.14 2.82 -9.38
C PHE A 203 13.17 3.94 -9.01
N GLY A 204 13.47 4.69 -7.93
CA GLY A 204 12.62 5.77 -7.47
C GLY A 204 12.32 6.77 -8.58
N ASP A 205 13.30 7.11 -9.43
CA ASP A 205 13.22 8.07 -10.53
C ASP A 205 11.97 7.88 -11.44
N PHE A 206 11.50 6.64 -11.62
CA PHE A 206 10.37 6.29 -12.49
C PHE A 206 8.99 6.57 -11.89
N PHE A 207 8.86 7.00 -10.63
CA PHE A 207 7.56 7.35 -10.04
C PHE A 207 6.82 8.43 -10.86
N ASN A 208 7.57 9.28 -11.56
CA ASN A 208 7.05 10.44 -12.28
C ASN A 208 6.08 10.09 -13.41
N THR A 209 6.14 8.89 -13.97
CA THR A 209 5.19 8.44 -15.00
C THR A 209 3.80 8.19 -14.40
N ALA A 210 3.71 8.04 -13.08
CA ALA A 210 2.47 7.92 -12.31
C ALA A 210 2.11 9.21 -11.53
N GLN A 211 2.70 10.36 -11.89
CA GLN A 211 2.51 11.63 -11.16
C GLN A 211 1.04 12.01 -10.98
N CYS A 212 0.18 11.77 -11.99
CA CYS A 212 -1.25 12.06 -11.85
C CYS A 212 -1.91 11.25 -10.72
N ILE A 213 -1.51 9.99 -10.51
CA ILE A 213 -2.02 9.17 -9.40
C ILE A 213 -1.56 9.76 -8.07
N ILE A 214 -0.30 10.18 -7.99
CA ILE A 214 0.28 10.79 -6.79
C ILE A 214 -0.43 12.10 -6.44
N ASP A 215 -0.54 13.02 -7.40
CA ASP A 215 -1.09 14.37 -7.18
C ASP A 215 -2.60 14.37 -6.95
N GLN A 216 -3.33 13.60 -7.75
CA GLN A 216 -4.79 13.67 -7.76
C GLN A 216 -5.45 12.70 -6.79
N PHE A 217 -4.71 11.73 -6.26
CA PHE A 217 -5.30 10.73 -5.38
C PHE A 217 -4.49 10.46 -4.12
N ILE A 218 -3.19 10.15 -4.22
CA ILE A 218 -2.41 9.77 -3.04
C ILE A 218 -2.23 10.97 -2.10
N SER A 219 -1.85 12.14 -2.61
CA SER A 219 -1.61 13.33 -1.79
C SER A 219 -2.89 14.05 -1.36
N SER A 220 -3.98 13.94 -2.13
CA SER A 220 -5.17 14.78 -1.97
C SER A 220 -6.48 14.02 -1.77
N GLY A 221 -6.50 12.69 -1.88
CA GLY A 221 -7.71 11.88 -1.85
C GLY A 221 -8.47 11.95 -0.53
N GLN A 222 -7.76 12.00 0.60
CA GLN A 222 -8.39 12.18 1.90
C GLN A 222 -9.02 13.57 2.03
N ALA A 223 -8.34 14.63 1.58
CA ALA A 223 -8.86 15.99 1.68
C ALA A 223 -10.08 16.22 0.77
N LYS A 224 -10.05 15.68 -0.46
CA LYS A 224 -11.13 15.86 -1.44
C LYS A 224 -12.34 14.97 -1.20
N TRP A 225 -12.10 13.72 -0.78
CA TRP A 225 -13.13 12.67 -0.79
C TRP A 225 -13.21 11.88 0.52
N VAL A 226 -12.48 12.28 1.56
CA VAL A 226 -12.43 11.57 2.86
C VAL A 226 -12.00 10.10 2.69
N ARG A 227 -11.22 9.82 1.63
CA ARG A 227 -10.66 8.50 1.34
C ARG A 227 -9.27 8.37 1.94
N GLN A 228 -9.17 7.61 3.03
CA GLN A 228 -7.88 7.19 3.57
C GLN A 228 -7.28 6.05 2.73
N SER A 229 -5.96 5.96 2.71
CA SER A 229 -5.21 4.90 2.02
C SER A 229 -3.97 4.55 2.84
N GLY A 230 -3.69 3.25 3.00
CA GLY A 230 -2.50 2.75 3.68
C GLY A 230 -1.34 2.42 2.75
N LEU A 231 -1.43 2.83 1.47
CA LEU A 231 -0.49 2.47 0.42
C LEU A 231 0.94 2.90 0.77
N VAL A 232 1.89 1.97 0.63
CA VAL A 232 3.32 2.25 0.76
C VAL A 232 3.93 2.30 -0.63
N LEU A 233 4.64 3.38 -0.93
CA LEU A 233 5.46 3.55 -2.11
C LEU A 233 6.91 3.31 -1.71
N LEU A 234 7.52 2.27 -2.27
CA LEU A 234 8.96 2.01 -2.15
C LEU A 234 9.66 2.62 -3.37
N LEU A 235 10.49 3.63 -3.12
CA LEU A 235 11.16 4.41 -4.14
C LEU A 235 12.67 4.33 -3.93
N PRO A 236 13.36 3.32 -4.52
CA PRO A 236 14.80 3.17 -4.36
C PRO A 236 15.56 4.46 -4.68
N HIS A 237 16.40 4.91 -3.75
CA HIS A 237 17.04 6.23 -3.82
C HIS A 237 18.51 6.18 -3.36
N GLY A 238 19.42 6.75 -4.15
CA GLY A 238 20.83 6.83 -3.75
C GLY A 238 21.71 7.49 -4.81
N MET A 239 22.63 8.36 -4.39
CA MET A 239 23.58 9.04 -5.28
C MET A 239 24.84 8.18 -5.48
N GLU A 240 24.70 7.09 -6.22
CA GLU A 240 25.76 6.08 -6.42
C GLU A 240 26.52 6.21 -7.76
N GLY A 241 26.29 7.29 -8.51
CA GLY A 241 26.96 7.54 -9.78
C GLY A 241 26.35 6.83 -11.00
N MET A 242 25.12 6.31 -10.87
CA MET A 242 24.39 5.60 -11.93
C MET A 242 23.71 6.54 -12.95
N GLY A 243 23.86 7.86 -12.78
CA GLY A 243 23.32 8.88 -13.68
C GLY A 243 21.95 9.41 -13.27
N PRO A 244 21.39 10.36 -14.04
CA PRO A 244 20.24 11.18 -13.62
C PRO A 244 18.89 10.44 -13.51
N GLU A 245 18.79 9.22 -14.06
CA GLU A 245 17.56 8.40 -14.08
C GLU A 245 17.63 7.19 -13.13
N HIS A 246 18.66 7.11 -12.30
CA HIS A 246 18.90 6.00 -11.36
C HIS A 246 19.50 6.51 -10.04
N SER A 247 19.11 7.71 -9.62
CA SER A 247 19.71 8.35 -8.44
C SER A 247 18.68 8.96 -7.49
N SER A 248 17.63 9.58 -8.03
CA SER A 248 16.74 10.42 -7.23
C SER A 248 15.28 10.01 -7.36
N ALA A 249 14.73 9.55 -6.24
CA ALA A 249 13.30 9.43 -6.02
C ALA A 249 12.60 10.80 -5.80
N ARG A 250 13.32 11.92 -5.98
CA ARG A 250 12.83 13.30 -5.83
C ARG A 250 12.08 13.54 -4.52
N PRO A 251 12.67 13.21 -3.35
CA PRO A 251 12.00 13.37 -2.07
C PRO A 251 11.50 14.80 -1.82
N GLU A 252 12.17 15.81 -2.37
CA GLU A 252 11.75 17.21 -2.34
C GLU A 252 10.35 17.43 -2.93
N ARG A 253 9.96 16.67 -3.95
CA ARG A 253 8.63 16.77 -4.55
C ARG A 253 7.56 16.18 -3.64
N PHE A 254 7.84 15.04 -3.02
CA PHE A 254 6.93 14.45 -2.04
C PHE A 254 6.77 15.38 -0.83
N LEU A 255 7.86 15.96 -0.33
CA LEU A 255 7.81 16.95 0.75
C LEU A 255 6.99 18.18 0.38
N GLN A 256 7.12 18.69 -0.85
CA GLN A 256 6.29 19.80 -1.33
C GLN A 256 4.79 19.45 -1.42
N LEU A 257 4.46 18.18 -1.65
CA LEU A 257 3.08 17.69 -1.66
C LEU A 257 2.52 17.45 -0.25
N VAL A 258 3.35 17.46 0.79
CA VAL A 258 2.89 17.31 2.17
C VAL A 258 2.21 18.61 2.62
N ASN A 259 1.04 18.49 3.26
CA ASN A 259 0.27 19.61 3.78
C ASN A 259 0.81 20.16 5.12
N SER A 260 2.12 20.11 5.34
CA SER A 260 2.75 20.68 6.53
C SER A 260 2.92 22.18 6.38
N GLU A 261 2.49 22.95 7.37
CA GLU A 261 2.70 24.40 7.41
C GLU A 261 4.19 24.72 7.60
N SER A 262 4.80 25.37 6.60
CA SER A 262 6.23 25.71 6.62
C SER A 262 6.56 26.90 7.53
N GLU A 263 5.57 27.73 7.85
CA GLU A 263 5.74 28.97 8.61
C GLU A 263 5.37 28.82 10.09
N GLN A 264 4.79 27.69 10.48
CA GLN A 264 4.35 27.45 11.85
C GLN A 264 5.23 26.41 12.54
N PHE A 265 5.88 26.81 13.63
CA PHE A 265 6.50 25.84 14.52
C PHE A 265 5.42 25.04 15.25
N PRO A 266 5.47 23.70 15.20
CA PRO A 266 4.49 22.89 15.89
C PRO A 266 4.64 23.03 17.41
N GLN A 267 3.52 22.99 18.12
CA GLN A 267 3.55 22.82 19.56
C GLN A 267 3.87 21.35 19.87
N ILE A 268 4.96 21.13 20.59
CA ILE A 268 5.39 19.79 20.99
C ILE A 268 4.77 19.47 22.35
N ASP A 269 3.66 18.74 22.32
CA ASP A 269 3.04 18.12 23.48
C ASP A 269 3.22 16.59 23.46
N GLU A 270 2.67 15.91 24.46
CA GLU A 270 2.81 14.44 24.62
C GLU A 270 2.26 13.64 23.44
N ASP A 271 1.27 14.17 22.73
CA ASP A 271 0.60 13.52 21.60
C ASP A 271 1.09 14.06 20.24
N PHE A 272 2.09 14.96 20.23
CA PHE A 272 2.53 15.68 19.04
C PHE A 272 2.77 14.74 17.84
N THR A 273 3.49 13.64 18.04
CA THR A 273 3.79 12.68 16.97
C THR A 273 2.52 12.06 16.39
N MET A 274 1.55 11.70 17.23
CA MET A 274 0.31 11.08 16.76
C MET A 274 -0.60 12.08 16.06
N LYS A 275 -0.71 13.30 16.60
CA LYS A 275 -1.43 14.41 15.93
C LYS A 275 -0.81 14.71 14.57
N GLN A 276 0.52 14.82 14.50
CA GLN A 276 1.21 15.04 13.23
C GLN A 276 0.92 13.92 12.22
N LEU A 277 1.05 12.65 12.61
CA LEU A 277 0.76 11.52 11.71
C LEU A 277 -0.72 11.48 11.28
N HIS A 278 -1.64 11.88 12.15
CA HIS A 278 -3.07 11.93 11.87
C HIS A 278 -3.44 13.05 10.90
N ASP A 279 -2.87 14.24 11.07
CA ASP A 279 -3.28 15.44 10.34
C ASP A 279 -2.58 15.57 8.98
N ILE A 280 -1.36 15.03 8.87
CA ILE A 280 -0.59 15.09 7.62
C ILE A 280 -1.26 14.25 6.52
N ASN A 281 -1.22 14.68 5.27
CA ASN A 281 -1.80 13.93 4.15
C ASN A 281 -0.96 12.70 3.75
N MET A 282 0.36 12.75 3.94
CA MET A 282 1.30 11.68 3.59
C MET A 282 2.50 11.64 4.54
N ILE A 283 2.99 10.43 4.82
CA ILE A 283 4.22 10.22 5.57
C ILE A 283 5.39 10.09 4.58
N VAL A 284 6.43 10.89 4.72
CA VAL A 284 7.64 10.83 3.91
C VAL A 284 8.80 10.34 4.79
N ALA A 285 9.42 9.22 4.45
CA ALA A 285 10.40 8.56 5.31
C ALA A 285 11.65 8.09 4.53
N ASN A 286 12.83 8.42 5.05
CA ASN A 286 14.10 7.88 4.58
C ASN A 286 14.70 7.02 5.70
N CYS A 287 14.49 5.70 5.62
CA CYS A 287 14.98 4.77 6.64
C CYS A 287 16.48 4.52 6.41
N SER A 288 17.26 4.54 7.48
CA SER A 288 18.71 4.26 7.42
C SER A 288 19.11 2.93 8.07
N THR A 289 18.16 2.20 8.65
CA THR A 289 18.42 0.89 9.25
C THR A 289 17.32 -0.12 8.88
N PRO A 290 17.65 -1.42 8.79
CA PRO A 290 16.65 -2.47 8.58
C PRO A 290 15.56 -2.47 9.66
N ALA A 291 15.91 -2.15 10.90
CA ALA A 291 14.94 -2.06 12.00
C ALA A 291 13.91 -0.94 11.77
N SER A 292 14.35 0.25 11.35
CA SER A 292 13.43 1.35 11.00
C SER A 292 12.50 0.94 9.85
N TYR A 293 13.00 0.21 8.86
CA TYR A 293 12.20 -0.30 7.75
C TYR A 293 11.17 -1.35 8.21
N PHE A 294 11.56 -2.27 9.09
CA PHE A 294 10.63 -3.21 9.73
C PHE A 294 9.50 -2.49 10.47
N HIS A 295 9.85 -1.49 11.29
CA HIS A 295 8.88 -0.78 12.11
C HIS A 295 7.94 0.11 11.31
N ILE A 296 8.40 0.78 10.24
CA ILE A 296 7.53 1.64 9.44
C ILE A 296 6.47 0.82 8.68
N LEU A 297 6.83 -0.36 8.16
CA LEU A 297 5.90 -1.27 7.49
C LEU A 297 4.82 -1.78 8.45
N ARG A 298 5.19 -2.18 9.67
CA ARG A 298 4.21 -2.60 10.69
C ARG A 298 3.38 -1.44 11.23
N ARG A 299 3.96 -0.23 11.31
CA ARG A 299 3.25 0.98 11.76
C ARG A 299 2.06 1.30 10.85
N GLN A 300 2.16 1.06 9.54
CA GLN A 300 1.04 1.26 8.61
C GLN A 300 -0.23 0.52 9.01
N ILE A 301 -0.09 -0.62 9.68
CA ILE A 301 -1.21 -1.44 10.14
C ILE A 301 -1.58 -1.12 11.59
N ALA A 302 -0.58 -0.84 12.44
CA ALA A 302 -0.77 -0.51 13.85
C ALA A 302 -1.48 0.84 14.07
N LEU A 303 -1.35 1.78 13.14
CA LEU A 303 -2.07 3.05 13.21
C LEU A 303 -3.60 2.83 13.22
N PRO A 304 -4.36 3.64 13.97
CA PRO A 304 -5.83 3.58 14.02
C PRO A 304 -6.50 4.23 12.78
N PHE A 305 -5.69 4.80 11.89
CA PHE A 305 -6.07 5.41 10.61
C PHE A 305 -5.10 4.95 9.52
N ARG A 306 -5.34 5.35 8.28
CA ARG A 306 -4.47 5.03 7.15
C ARG A 306 -3.96 6.30 6.46
N LYS A 307 -2.64 6.38 6.32
CA LYS A 307 -1.93 7.41 5.56
C LYS A 307 -1.01 6.75 4.55
N PRO A 308 -0.89 7.28 3.32
CA PRO A 308 0.12 6.82 2.40
C PRO A 308 1.52 7.08 2.95
N VAL A 309 2.46 6.19 2.65
CA VAL A 309 3.88 6.36 2.96
C VAL A 309 4.67 6.42 1.66
N SER A 310 5.50 7.45 1.49
CA SER A 310 6.61 7.43 0.55
C SER A 310 7.89 7.08 1.32
N SER A 311 8.45 5.90 1.04
CA SER A 311 9.67 5.39 1.68
C SER A 311 10.79 5.30 0.66
N TYR A 312 11.99 5.73 1.07
CA TYR A 312 13.22 5.68 0.26
C TYR A 312 14.16 4.60 0.82
N PRO A 313 13.94 3.32 0.46
CA PRO A 313 14.86 2.24 0.82
C PRO A 313 16.13 2.25 -0.05
#